data_AF-A0A0W1L570-F1
#
_entry.id   AF-A0A0W1L570-F1
#
_cell.length_a   1.000
_cell.length_b   1.000
_cell.length_c   1.000
_cell.angle_alpha   90.00
_cell.angle_beta   90.00
_cell.angle_gamma   90.00
#
_symmetry.space_group_name_H-M   'P 1'
#
loop_
_entity.id
_entity.type
_entity.pdbx_description
1 polymer ?
#
loop_
_entity_poly.entity_id
_entity_poly.type
_entity_poly.pdbx_seq_one_letter_code
_entity_poly.pdbx_strand_id
1 'polypeptide(L)'
;MTTASFTRQDGLFIDANLHQFIEEQLCSKATLQTTDVYQTLATLVDEFGCTCRKTKHQPNDVLEVQTLLNAYQLQNHPHCHVDAQTTEAVLDEYCCQVPAIIVVALMDTLSGTQCDEPNAHDIYHRAAQLTNRPCVHTVKTASAA
;
A
#
# COMPACT_ATOMS: atom_id res chain seq x y z
N MET A 1 -16.51 -10.05 18.62
CA MET A 1 -16.93 -9.34 17.40
C MET A 1 -16.37 -7.94 17.49
N THR A 2 -15.18 -7.73 16.95
CA THR A 2 -14.62 -6.39 16.74
C THR A 2 -15.29 -5.86 15.47
N THR A 3 -16.21 -4.93 15.61
CA THR A 3 -16.77 -4.20 14.48
C THR A 3 -15.63 -3.39 13.86
N ALA A 4 -15.15 -3.79 12.69
CA ALA A 4 -14.12 -3.03 11.97
C ALA A 4 -14.66 -1.62 11.73
N SER A 5 -14.00 -0.63 12.33
CA SER A 5 -14.40 0.77 12.21
C SER A 5 -13.65 1.33 11.01
N PHE A 6 -14.37 1.54 9.91
CA PHE A 6 -13.79 2.12 8.71
C PHE A 6 -14.04 3.64 8.68
N THR A 7 -12.99 4.40 8.38
CA THR A 7 -13.08 5.82 8.08
C THR A 7 -13.09 6.01 6.57
N ARG A 8 -14.00 6.83 6.05
CA ARG A 8 -14.06 7.13 4.62
C ARG A 8 -13.13 8.29 4.28
N GLN A 9 -12.20 8.09 3.36
CA GLN A 9 -11.22 9.08 2.89
C GLN A 9 -11.02 8.93 1.38
N ASP A 10 -11.27 10.00 0.61
CA ASP A 10 -11.08 10.05 -0.85
C ASP A 10 -11.72 8.89 -1.64
N GLY A 11 -12.91 8.46 -1.22
CA GLY A 11 -13.62 7.32 -1.86
C GLY A 11 -13.17 5.93 -1.38
N LEU A 12 -12.13 5.86 -0.54
CA LEU A 12 -11.67 4.63 0.12
C LEU A 12 -12.28 4.51 1.52
N PHE A 13 -12.46 3.27 1.98
CA PHE A 13 -12.80 2.94 3.36
C PHE A 13 -11.58 2.31 4.02
N ILE A 14 -11.04 2.96 5.05
CA ILE A 14 -9.77 2.59 5.67
C ILE A 14 -10.02 2.15 7.11
N ASP A 15 -9.52 0.97 7.48
CA ASP A 15 -9.64 0.44 8.83
C ASP A 15 -8.97 1.40 9.84
N ALA A 16 -9.58 1.55 11.03
CA ALA A 16 -9.11 2.43 12.07
C ALA A 16 -7.65 2.19 12.48
N ASN A 17 -7.17 0.94 12.51
CA ASN A 17 -5.79 0.65 12.88
C ASN A 17 -4.82 1.12 11.79
N LEU A 18 -5.17 0.93 10.52
CA LEU A 18 -4.37 1.41 9.40
C LEU A 18 -4.40 2.93 9.31
N HIS A 19 -5.58 3.54 9.52
CA HIS A 19 -5.73 4.99 9.59
C HIS A 19 -4.83 5.59 10.66
N GLN A 20 -4.91 5.07 11.89
CA GLN A 20 -4.08 5.51 13.00
C GLN A 20 -2.57 5.32 12.71
N PHE A 21 -2.18 4.19 12.13
CA PHE A 21 -0.78 3.96 11.73
C PHE A 21 -0.31 5.01 10.70
N ILE A 22 -1.11 5.31 9.68
CA ILE A 22 -0.77 6.31 8.66
C ILE A 22 -0.61 7.69 9.30
N GLU A 23 -1.52 8.11 10.18
CA GLU A 23 -1.46 9.42 10.82
C GLU A 23 -0.28 9.52 11.81
N GLU A 24 -0.18 8.58 12.74
CA GLU A 24 0.75 8.67 13.86
C GLU A 24 2.18 8.32 13.48
N GLN A 25 2.39 7.42 12.50
CA GLN A 25 3.74 6.94 12.15
C GLN A 25 4.24 7.44 10.80
N LEU A 26 3.39 7.45 9.78
CA LEU A 26 3.83 7.84 8.43
C LEU A 26 3.78 9.36 8.24
N CYS A 27 2.62 9.99 8.46
CA CYS A 27 2.43 11.42 8.22
C CYS A 27 3.30 12.27 9.18
N SER A 28 3.34 11.90 10.46
CA SER A 28 4.14 12.58 11.49
C SER A 28 5.64 12.63 11.15
N LYS A 29 6.19 11.55 10.58
CA LYS A 29 7.60 11.46 10.17
C LYS A 29 7.86 12.10 8.81
N ALA A 30 6.87 12.06 7.94
CA ALA A 30 6.99 12.46 6.54
C ALA A 30 6.74 13.95 6.28
N THR A 31 6.27 14.72 7.27
CA THR A 31 5.75 16.10 7.09
C THR A 31 4.70 16.22 5.99
N LEU A 32 3.94 15.15 5.76
CA LEU A 32 2.87 15.10 4.77
C LEU A 32 1.52 15.34 5.43
N GLN A 33 0.59 15.94 4.70
CA GLN A 33 -0.81 15.98 5.12
C GLN A 33 -1.43 14.60 4.90
N THR A 34 -2.20 14.13 5.86
CA THR A 34 -2.91 12.86 5.76
C THR A 34 -3.80 12.80 4.52
N THR A 35 -4.39 13.93 4.12
CA THR A 35 -5.20 14.06 2.90
C THR A 35 -4.42 13.70 1.64
N ASP A 36 -3.17 14.16 1.51
CA ASP A 36 -2.33 13.89 0.33
C ASP A 36 -1.99 12.40 0.22
N VAL A 37 -1.82 11.74 1.37
CA VAL A 37 -1.57 10.29 1.44
C VAL A 37 -2.78 9.52 0.95
N TYR A 38 -4.00 9.88 1.40
CA TYR A 38 -5.21 9.19 0.96
C TYR A 38 -5.56 9.45 -0.50
N GLN A 39 -5.34 10.68 -0.98
CA GLN A 39 -5.54 11.00 -2.39
C GLN A 39 -4.55 10.25 -3.29
N THR A 40 -3.29 10.13 -2.85
CA THR A 40 -2.31 9.29 -3.53
C THR A 40 -2.76 7.83 -3.55
N LEU A 41 -3.21 7.30 -2.42
CA LEU A 41 -3.69 5.93 -2.33
C LEU A 41 -4.88 5.69 -3.27
N ALA A 42 -5.87 6.58 -3.29
CA ALA A 42 -7.03 6.49 -4.17
C ALA A 42 -6.62 6.49 -5.64
N THR A 43 -5.68 7.38 -6.01
CA THR A 43 -5.13 7.44 -7.39
C THR A 43 -4.46 6.12 -7.77
N LEU A 44 -3.64 5.54 -6.88
CA LEU A 44 -2.99 4.25 -7.16
C LEU A 44 -4.00 3.10 -7.26
N VAL A 45 -5.07 3.13 -6.44
CA VAL A 45 -6.14 2.13 -6.51
C VAL A 45 -6.92 2.24 -7.82
N ASP A 46 -7.20 3.46 -8.30
CA ASP A 46 -7.85 3.67 -9.59
C ASP A 46 -6.97 3.18 -10.75
N GLU A 47 -5.69 3.55 -10.74
CA GLU A 47 -4.76 3.23 -11.83
C GLU A 47 -4.37 1.74 -11.87
N PHE A 48 -4.13 1.12 -10.71
CA PHE A 48 -3.57 -0.23 -10.63
C PHE A 48 -4.50 -1.28 -10.02
N GLY A 49 -5.54 -0.86 -9.27
CA GLY A 49 -6.42 -1.77 -8.53
C GLY A 49 -7.07 -2.81 -9.43
N CYS A 50 -7.62 -2.41 -10.58
CA CYS A 50 -8.19 -3.37 -11.54
C CYS A 50 -7.15 -4.36 -12.10
N THR A 51 -5.95 -3.89 -12.43
CA THR A 51 -4.88 -4.72 -13.00
C THR A 51 -4.38 -5.75 -11.99
N CYS A 52 -4.13 -5.32 -10.75
CA CYS A 52 -3.72 -6.19 -9.65
C CYS A 52 -4.82 -7.20 -9.25
N ARG A 53 -6.10 -6.83 -9.35
CA ARG A 53 -7.22 -7.77 -9.12
C ARG A 53 -7.32 -8.81 -10.24
N LYS A 54 -7.11 -8.43 -11.51
CA LYS A 54 -7.22 -9.35 -12.65
C LYS A 54 -6.14 -10.44 -12.65
N THR A 55 -4.96 -10.16 -12.11
CA THR A 55 -3.90 -11.15 -12.01
C THR A 55 -4.16 -12.20 -10.94
N LYS A 56 -5.19 -12.04 -10.07
CA LYS A 56 -5.44 -12.93 -8.92
C LYS A 56 -6.91 -13.21 -8.64
N HIS A 57 -7.25 -14.50 -8.70
CA HIS A 57 -8.59 -15.03 -8.43
C HIS A 57 -8.51 -16.27 -7.53
N GLN A 58 -7.79 -16.21 -6.41
CA GLN A 58 -7.94 -17.24 -5.37
C GLN A 58 -8.68 -16.67 -4.16
N PRO A 59 -9.76 -17.33 -3.69
CA PRO A 59 -10.64 -16.81 -2.63
C PRO A 59 -9.96 -16.70 -1.25
N ASN A 60 -8.74 -17.24 -1.09
CA ASN A 60 -7.99 -17.23 0.17
C ASN A 60 -6.84 -16.19 0.20
N ASP A 61 -6.65 -15.41 -0.86
CA ASP A 61 -5.60 -14.37 -0.89
C ASP A 61 -6.08 -13.08 -0.20
N VAL A 62 -6.34 -13.15 1.11
CA VAL A 62 -6.71 -11.99 1.94
C VAL A 62 -5.68 -11.80 3.04
N LEU A 63 -5.10 -10.61 3.09
CA LEU A 63 -4.17 -10.13 4.12
C LEU A 63 -4.91 -9.22 5.09
N GLU A 64 -5.08 -9.68 6.32
CA GLU A 64 -5.68 -8.91 7.40
C GLU A 64 -4.83 -7.67 7.76
N VAL A 65 -5.51 -6.61 8.21
CA VAL A 65 -4.89 -5.33 8.63
C VAL A 65 -3.73 -5.57 9.59
N GLN A 66 -3.94 -6.41 10.60
CA GLN A 66 -2.96 -6.59 11.66
C GLN A 66 -1.71 -7.29 11.14
N THR A 67 -1.85 -8.20 10.18
CA THR A 67 -0.73 -8.88 9.54
C THR A 67 0.08 -7.90 8.69
N LEU A 68 -0.60 -7.03 7.93
CA LEU A 68 0.05 -5.94 7.17
C LEU A 68 0.81 -4.98 8.10
N LEU A 69 0.15 -4.48 9.15
CA LEU A 69 0.78 -3.57 10.11
C LEU A 69 1.96 -4.19 10.84
N ASN A 70 1.85 -5.46 11.27
CA ASN A 70 2.94 -6.17 11.93
C ASN A 70 4.15 -6.34 11.02
N ALA A 71 3.94 -6.62 9.72
CA ALA A 71 5.01 -6.71 8.74
C ALA A 71 5.79 -5.39 8.63
N TYR A 72 5.08 -4.25 8.67
CA TYR A 72 5.69 -2.92 8.68
C TYR A 72 6.38 -2.56 10.00
N GLN A 73 5.80 -2.92 11.14
CA GLN A 73 6.35 -2.57 12.46
C GLN A 73 7.62 -3.35 12.82
N LEU A 74 7.75 -4.60 12.37
CA LEU A 74 8.88 -5.47 12.72
C LEU A 74 10.19 -5.16 11.96
N GLN A 75 10.27 -4.05 11.20
CA GLN A 75 11.42 -3.70 10.34
C GLN A 75 11.79 -4.79 9.32
N ASN A 76 10.87 -5.70 9.02
CA ASN A 76 11.12 -6.95 8.29
C ASN A 76 10.67 -6.87 6.83
N HIS A 77 10.86 -5.72 6.16
CA HIS A 77 10.35 -5.54 4.80
C HIS A 77 11.45 -5.32 3.76
N PRO A 78 11.87 -6.43 3.10
CA PRO A 78 12.11 -6.40 1.66
C PRO A 78 11.38 -7.50 0.85
N HIS A 79 10.60 -8.40 1.49
CA HIS A 79 9.98 -9.54 0.79
C HIS A 79 8.64 -10.03 1.38
N CYS A 80 7.81 -9.15 1.93
CA CYS A 80 6.42 -9.59 2.14
C CYS A 80 5.83 -9.79 0.75
N HIS A 81 5.56 -11.04 0.36
CA HIS A 81 5.05 -11.43 -0.96
C HIS A 81 3.58 -11.01 -1.12
N VAL A 82 3.33 -9.72 -0.93
CA VAL A 82 2.04 -9.04 -0.89
C VAL A 82 1.51 -8.67 -2.26
N ASP A 83 2.33 -8.87 -3.30
CA ASP A 83 1.88 -8.80 -4.69
C ASP A 83 0.57 -9.59 -4.87
N ALA A 84 0.36 -10.64 -4.05
CA ALA A 84 -0.80 -11.51 -4.14
C ALA A 84 -2.07 -11.17 -3.40
N GLN A 85 -2.00 -10.38 -2.35
CA GLN A 85 -3.07 -10.44 -1.38
C GLN A 85 -3.99 -9.23 -1.45
N THR A 86 -5.27 -9.53 -1.35
CA THR A 86 -6.34 -8.71 -0.75
C THR A 86 -5.88 -7.96 0.48
N THR A 87 -6.29 -6.74 0.80
CA THR A 87 -6.40 -6.37 2.22
C THR A 87 -7.76 -5.83 2.56
N GLU A 88 -8.31 -6.31 3.67
CA GLU A 88 -9.52 -5.75 4.28
C GLU A 88 -9.26 -4.40 4.92
N ALA A 89 -7.99 -3.99 5.03
CA ALA A 89 -7.62 -2.72 5.62
C ALA A 89 -8.05 -1.51 4.79
N VAL A 90 -8.20 -1.70 3.49
CA VAL A 90 -8.61 -0.65 2.56
C VAL A 90 -9.61 -1.26 1.60
N LEU A 91 -10.82 -0.70 1.55
CA LEU A 91 -11.82 -1.01 0.54
C LEU A 91 -11.95 0.18 -0.41
N ASP A 92 -12.16 -0.08 -1.69
CA ASP A 92 -12.50 0.97 -2.65
C ASP A 92 -13.96 1.44 -2.53
N GLU A 93 -14.36 2.36 -3.40
CA GLU A 93 -15.72 2.94 -3.40
C GLU A 93 -16.83 1.91 -3.61
N TYR A 94 -16.51 0.73 -4.17
CA TYR A 94 -17.39 -0.40 -4.38
C TYR A 94 -17.29 -1.45 -3.27
N CYS A 95 -16.67 -1.09 -2.14
CA CYS A 95 -16.38 -1.97 -1.01
C CYS A 95 -15.50 -3.18 -1.38
N CYS A 96 -14.72 -3.09 -2.47
CA CYS A 96 -13.85 -4.17 -2.88
C CYS A 96 -12.47 -4.02 -2.20
N GLN A 97 -11.99 -5.10 -1.58
CA GLN A 97 -10.68 -5.13 -0.89
C GLN A 97 -9.53 -4.72 -1.80
N VAL A 98 -8.71 -3.77 -1.40
CA VAL A 98 -7.64 -3.23 -2.25
C VAL A 98 -6.42 -4.15 -2.28
N PRO A 99 -5.72 -4.19 -3.43
CA PRO A 99 -4.29 -4.37 -3.59
C PRO A 99 -3.39 -4.27 -2.35
N ALA A 100 -3.01 -5.33 -1.62
CA ALA A 100 -2.05 -5.14 -0.51
C ALA A 100 -0.75 -4.50 -1.00
N ILE A 101 -0.26 -4.89 -2.18
CA ILE A 101 0.89 -4.28 -2.85
C ILE A 101 0.74 -2.78 -3.12
N ILE A 102 -0.48 -2.28 -3.36
CA ILE A 102 -0.73 -0.85 -3.56
C ILE A 102 -0.54 -0.09 -2.26
N VAL A 103 -1.09 -0.62 -1.17
CA VAL A 103 -0.94 -0.03 0.18
C VAL A 103 0.53 -0.08 0.61
N VAL A 104 1.20 -1.20 0.40
CA VAL A 104 2.62 -1.43 0.72
C VAL A 104 3.52 -0.47 -0.06
N ALA A 105 3.33 -0.36 -1.38
CA ALA A 105 4.13 0.53 -2.21
C ALA A 105 4.06 2.00 -1.77
N LEU A 106 2.88 2.46 -1.36
CA LEU A 106 2.72 3.78 -0.78
C LEU A 106 3.44 3.89 0.55
N MET A 107 3.21 2.97 1.49
CA MET A 107 3.83 3.00 2.81
C MET A 107 5.37 2.99 2.72
N ASP A 108 5.94 2.15 1.87
CA ASP A 108 7.38 2.08 1.61
C ASP A 108 7.94 3.39 1.04
N THR A 109 7.23 4.00 0.08
CA THR A 109 7.60 5.30 -0.49
C THR A 109 7.58 6.40 0.58
N LEU A 110 6.62 6.33 1.50
CA LEU A 110 6.49 7.28 2.61
C LEU A 110 7.50 7.06 3.73
N SER A 111 7.93 5.82 3.99
CA SER A 111 8.95 5.50 4.98
C SER A 111 10.38 5.56 4.42
N GLY A 112 10.55 5.57 3.10
CA GLY A 112 11.86 5.46 2.44
C GLY A 112 12.40 4.02 2.45
N THR A 113 11.54 3.02 2.66
CA THR A 113 11.93 1.61 2.71
C THR A 113 12.16 1.07 1.30
N GLN A 114 13.35 0.52 1.04
CA GLN A 114 13.65 -0.05 -0.27
C GLN A 114 12.90 -1.36 -0.51
N CYS A 115 12.45 -1.58 -1.75
CA CYS A 115 11.75 -2.79 -2.16
C CYS A 115 12.30 -3.31 -3.50
N ASP A 116 12.55 -4.62 -3.63
CA ASP A 116 13.05 -5.29 -4.85
C ASP A 116 11.96 -6.16 -5.50
N GLU A 117 10.69 -6.03 -5.09
CA GLU A 117 9.62 -6.93 -5.55
C GLU A 117 9.47 -6.88 -7.09
N PRO A 118 9.61 -8.02 -7.79
CA PRO A 118 9.49 -8.05 -9.24
C PRO A 118 8.08 -7.64 -9.67
N ASN A 119 8.00 -6.88 -10.77
CA ASN A 119 6.75 -6.37 -11.36
C ASN A 119 5.99 -5.29 -10.54
N ALA A 120 6.54 -4.83 -9.41
CA ALA A 120 5.95 -3.72 -8.64
C ALA A 120 6.45 -2.34 -9.08
N HIS A 121 7.41 -2.27 -10.02
CA HIS A 121 8.11 -1.04 -10.40
C HIS A 121 7.17 0.12 -10.73
N ASP A 122 6.15 -0.13 -11.56
CA ASP A 122 5.23 0.92 -12.02
C ASP A 122 4.43 1.52 -10.87
N ILE A 123 3.99 0.69 -9.90
CA ILE A 123 3.24 1.13 -8.72
C ILE A 123 4.12 2.00 -7.82
N TYR A 124 5.34 1.54 -7.52
CA TYR A 124 6.29 2.28 -6.70
C TYR A 124 6.76 3.58 -7.37
N HIS A 125 7.03 3.55 -8.67
CA HIS A 125 7.43 4.72 -9.44
C HIS A 125 6.29 5.75 -9.44
N ARG A 126 5.04 5.30 -9.58
CA ARG A 126 3.88 6.18 -9.52
C ARG A 126 3.64 6.75 -8.12
N ALA A 127 3.77 5.93 -7.07
CA ALA A 127 3.69 6.40 -5.69
C ALA A 127 4.74 7.49 -5.39
N ALA A 128 5.96 7.31 -5.91
CA ALA A 128 7.04 8.28 -5.79
C ALA A 128 6.72 9.61 -6.50
N GLN A 129 6.14 9.56 -7.70
CA GLN A 129 5.70 10.76 -8.42
C GLN A 129 4.62 11.53 -7.66
N LEU A 130 3.59 10.82 -7.18
CA LEU A 130 2.44 11.43 -6.51
C LEU A 130 2.82 12.03 -5.14
N THR A 131 3.78 11.42 -4.45
CA THR A 131 4.28 11.90 -3.15
C THR A 131 5.47 12.86 -3.26
N ASN A 132 5.92 13.17 -4.49
CA ASN A 132 7.11 13.98 -4.77
C ASN A 132 8.37 13.49 -4.02
N ARG A 133 8.62 12.18 -4.09
CA ARG A 133 9.70 11.48 -3.39
C ARG A 133 10.53 10.63 -4.34
N PRO A 134 11.77 10.25 -3.98
CA PRO A 134 12.54 9.32 -4.78
C PRO A 134 11.86 7.95 -4.81
N CYS A 135 11.90 7.29 -5.97
CA CYS A 135 11.43 5.92 -6.09
C CYS A 135 12.29 5.00 -5.23
N VAL A 136 11.65 4.23 -4.35
CA VAL A 136 12.31 3.29 -3.42
C VAL A 136 12.40 1.88 -3.99
N HIS A 137 11.88 1.65 -5.20
CA HIS A 137 12.00 0.38 -5.89
C HIS A 137 13.41 0.22 -6.44
N THR A 138 14.13 -0.80 -5.97
CA THR A 138 15.39 -1.20 -6.56
C THR A 138 15.07 -2.02 -7.80
N VAL A 139 15.11 -1.38 -8.97
CA VAL A 139 15.21 -2.17 -10.19
C VAL A 139 16.57 -2.85 -10.11
N LYS A 140 16.60 -4.18 -9.97
CA LYS A 140 17.75 -4.96 -10.44
C LYS A 140 17.92 -4.64 -11.90
N THR A 141 18.67 -3.58 -12.21
CA THR A 141 19.35 -3.47 -13.48
C THR A 141 20.19 -4.73 -13.52
N ALA A 142 19.80 -5.70 -14.35
CA ALA A 142 20.72 -6.72 -14.79
C ALA A 142 21.90 -5.94 -15.38
N SER A 143 22.95 -5.79 -14.58
CA SER A 143 24.22 -5.27 -15.04
C SER A 143 24.68 -6.24 -16.11
N ALA A 144 24.43 -5.89 -17.36
CA ALA A 144 25.14 -6.47 -18.48
C ALA A 144 26.58 -5.95 -18.38
N ALA A 145 27.47 -6.78 -17.82
CA ALA A 145 28.90 -6.75 -18.04
C ALA A 145 29.51 -8.10 -17.64
#